data_AF-A0A2H0RUQ0-F1
#
_entry.id   AF-A0A2H0RUQ0-F1
#
_cell.length_a   1.000
_cell.length_b   1.000
_cell.length_c   1.000
_cell.angle_alpha   90.00
_cell.angle_beta   90.00
_cell.angle_gamma   90.00
#
_symmetry.space_group_name_H-M   'P 1'
#
loop_
_entity.id
_entity.type
_entity.pdbx_description
1 polymer ?
#
loop_
_entity_poly.entity_id
_entity_poly.type
_entity_poly.pdbx_seq_one_letter_code
_entity_poly.pdbx_strand_id
1 'polypeptide(L)' 'MRRMLWSGVLLIVLGGSAEAVTLQDIANHPYRESIQELVSRGIVQGYADGTFKPNMPINRAEF' A
#
# COMPACT_ATOMS: atom_id res chain seq x y z
N MET A 1 25.96 -19.14 -41.81
CA MET A 1 25.39 -19.81 -40.62
C MET A 1 24.35 -18.87 -40.00
N ARG A 2 23.03 -19.04 -40.18
CA ARG A 2 22.08 -19.94 -39.50
C ARG A 2 21.97 -19.71 -37.97
N ARG A 3 21.00 -18.86 -37.58
CA ARG A 3 20.06 -18.92 -36.44
C ARG A 3 20.61 -19.30 -35.05
N MET A 4 20.33 -18.46 -34.04
CA MET A 4 19.38 -18.80 -32.96
C MET A 4 19.32 -17.71 -31.89
N LEU A 5 18.11 -17.18 -31.70
CA LEU A 5 17.67 -16.39 -30.56
C LEU A 5 17.89 -17.21 -29.28
N TRP A 6 18.56 -16.64 -28.28
CA TRP A 6 18.31 -17.03 -26.89
C TRP A 6 17.65 -15.86 -26.20
N SER A 7 16.33 -16.00 -26.12
CA SER A 7 15.43 -15.19 -25.34
C SER A 7 15.90 -15.21 -23.88
N GLY A 8 16.39 -14.09 -23.39
CA GLY A 8 16.64 -13.85 -21.97
C GLY A 8 15.71 -12.76 -21.49
N VAL A 9 14.39 -12.98 -21.57
CA VAL A 9 13.43 -12.15 -20.83
C VAL A 9 13.70 -12.39 -19.35
N LEU A 10 14.57 -11.56 -18.78
CA LEU A 10 14.79 -11.52 -17.34
C LEU A 10 13.58 -10.80 -16.73
N LEU A 11 12.54 -11.58 -16.46
CA LEU A 11 11.41 -11.18 -15.62
C LEU A 11 11.95 -11.05 -14.18
N ILE A 12 12.51 -9.88 -13.86
CA ILE A 12 12.72 -9.50 -12.47
C ILE A 12 11.34 -9.23 -11.90
N VAL A 13 10.73 -10.25 -11.29
CA VAL A 13 9.59 -10.05 -10.39
C VAL A 13 10.17 -9.41 -9.12
N LEU A 14 10.28 -8.09 -9.12
CA LEU A 14 10.52 -7.31 -7.90
C LEU A 14 9.30 -7.51 -7.00
N GLY A 15 9.43 -8.42 -6.04
CA GLY A 15 8.46 -8.55 -4.95
C GLY A 15 8.32 -7.21 -4.25
N GLY A 16 7.14 -6.62 -4.36
CA GLY A 16 6.81 -5.40 -3.61
C GLY A 16 6.87 -5.72 -2.12
N SER A 17 7.88 -5.18 -1.44
CA SER A 17 7.85 -5.07 0.02
C SER A 17 6.71 -4.15 0.37
N ALA A 18 5.60 -4.71 0.85
CA ALA A 18 4.55 -3.91 1.47
C ALA A 18 5.14 -3.27 2.71
N GLU A 19 5.56 -2.00 2.61
CA GLU A 19 5.97 -1.23 3.76
C GLU A 19 4.78 -1.11 4.70
N ALA A 20 4.95 -1.62 5.93
CA ALA A 20 3.94 -1.50 6.95
C ALA A 20 3.81 -0.02 7.32
N VAL A 21 2.78 0.64 6.77
CA VAL A 21 2.47 2.04 7.08
C VAL A 21 2.12 2.13 8.56
N THR A 22 2.98 2.79 9.33
CA THR A 22 2.76 3.06 10.74
C THR A 22 1.86 4.28 10.90
N LEU A 23 0.59 4.05 11.20
CA LEU A 23 -0.40 5.11 11.42
C LEU A 23 -0.48 5.40 12.93
N GLN A 24 -0.01 6.58 13.34
CA GLN A 24 0.21 6.90 14.76
C GLN A 24 -1.10 7.21 15.51
N ASP A 25 -2.05 7.82 14.83
CA ASP A 25 -3.33 8.29 15.38
C ASP A 25 -4.37 7.17 15.57
N ILE A 26 -4.11 5.98 15.03
CA ILE A 26 -4.97 4.80 15.21
C ILE A 26 -4.43 3.81 16.25
N ALA A 27 -3.30 4.10 16.90
CA ALA A 27 -2.62 3.13 17.79
C ALA A 27 -3.54 2.57 18.89
N ASN A 28 -4.41 3.42 19.44
CA ASN A 28 -5.40 3.09 20.47
C ASN A 28 -6.86 3.15 19.95
N HIS A 29 -7.06 3.07 18.63
CA HIS A 29 -8.38 3.18 18.01
C HIS A 29 -9.03 1.79 17.83
N PRO A 30 -10.34 1.62 18.09
CA PRO A 30 -11.02 0.31 17.95
C PRO A 30 -10.97 -0.26 16.53
N TYR A 31 -10.83 0.59 15.51
CA TYR A 31 -10.76 0.16 14.11
C TYR A 31 -9.34 0.02 13.57
N ARG A 32 -8.33 0.01 14.45
CA ARG A 32 -6.92 -0.08 14.05
C ARG A 32 -6.66 -1.26 13.11
N GLU A 33 -7.12 -2.45 13.47
CA GLU A 33 -6.86 -3.67 12.69
C GLU A 33 -7.47 -3.59 11.30
N SER A 34 -8.72 -3.15 11.20
CA SER A 34 -9.40 -2.98 9.91
C SER A 34 -8.70 -1.93 9.04
N ILE A 35 -8.28 -0.81 9.63
CA ILE A 35 -7.55 0.23 8.90
C ILE A 35 -6.21 -0.32 8.40
N GLN A 36 -5.46 -1.04 9.23
CA GLN A 36 -4.19 -1.65 8.83
C GLN A 36 -4.38 -2.68 7.72
N GLU A 37 -5.42 -3.49 7.76
CA GLU A 37 -5.77 -4.43 6.69
C GLU A 37 -6.04 -3.70 5.38
N LEU A 38 -6.86 -2.65 5.40
CA LEU A 38 -7.19 -1.88 4.21
C LEU A 38 -5.96 -1.17 3.62
N VAL A 39 -5.07 -0.66 4.47
CA VAL A 39 -3.80 -0.05 4.04
C VAL A 39 -2.86 -1.09 3.46
N SER A 40 -2.77 -2.27 4.07
CA SER A 40 -1.94 -3.37 3.56
C SER A 40 -2.39 -3.87 2.18
N ARG A 41 -3.69 -3.73 1.88
CA ARG A 41 -4.28 -4.05 0.59
C ARG A 41 -4.23 -2.90 -0.40
N GLY A 42 -3.71 -1.73 -0.01
CA GLY A 42 -3.66 -0.52 -0.82
C GLY A 42 -5.05 0.07 -1.13
N ILE A 43 -6.09 -0.31 -0.38
CA ILE A 43 -7.47 0.16 -0.57
C ILE A 43 -7.63 1.58 -0.02
N VAL A 44 -6.94 1.89 1.08
CA VAL A 44 -6.86 3.21 1.67
C VAL A 44 -5.40 3.56 1.92
N GLN A 45 -5.06 4.85 1.89
CA GLN A 45 -3.74 5.34 2.24
C GLN A 45 -3.87 6.35 3.37
N GLY A 46 -2.89 6.35 4.26
CA GLY A 46 -2.73 7.44 5.23
C GLY A 46 -2.18 8.69 4.55
N TYR A 47 -2.05 9.74 5.35
CA TYR A 47 -1.39 10.97 4.96
C TYR A 47 0.13 10.83 5.09
N ALA A 48 0.86 11.70 4.39
CA ALA A 48 2.33 11.73 4.43
C ALA A 48 2.91 12.04 5.83
N ASP A 49 2.09 12.57 6.74
CA ASP A 49 2.45 12.82 8.15
C ASP A 49 2.36 11.55 9.03
N GLY A 50 1.98 10.40 8.47
CA GLY A 50 1.84 9.14 9.20
C GLY A 50 0.52 9.02 9.99
N THR A 51 -0.51 9.75 9.58
CA THR A 51 -1.85 9.68 10.18
C THR A 51 -2.89 9.12 9.21
N PHE A 52 -4.01 8.61 9.74
CA PHE A 52 -5.16 8.17 8.94
C PHE A 52 -6.38 9.09 9.09
N LYS A 53 -6.48 9.78 10.23
CA LYS A 53 -7.54 10.67 10.65
C LYS A 53 -8.92 9.98 10.64
N PRO A 54 -9.10 8.88 11.41
CA PRO A 54 -10.30 8.02 11.35
C PRO A 54 -11.61 8.74 11.71
N ASN A 55 -11.53 9.85 12.44
CA ASN A 55 -12.68 10.64 12.87
C ASN A 55 -13.00 11.80 11.92
N MET A 56 -12.18 12.05 10.90
CA MET A 56 -12.51 13.06 9.91
C MET A 56 -13.52 12.49 8.91
N PRO A 57 -14.55 13.27 8.55
CA PRO A 57 -15.45 12.87 7.48
C PRO A 57 -14.66 12.78 6.17
N ILE A 58 -14.71 11.61 5.54
CA ILE A 58 -14.17 11.42 4.20
C ILE A 58 -15.12 12.13 3.23
N ASN A 59 -14.66 13.21 2.61
CA ASN A 59 -15.39 13.85 1.52
C ASN A 59 -15.05 13.10 0.21
N ARG A 60 -16.06 12.64 -0.55
CA ARG A 60 -15.83 11.88 -1.80
C ARG A 60 -15.11 12.69 -2.90
N ALA A 61 -14.91 13.98 -2.68
CA ALA A 61 -14.23 14.88 -3.60
C ALA A 61 -12.70 14.67 -3.68
N GLU A 62 -12.10 13.81 -2.84
CA GLU A 62 -10.65 13.60 -2.77
C GLU A 62 -10.18 12.20 -3.27
N PHE A 63 -11.03 11.44 -3.96
CA PHE A 63 -10.65 10.16 -4.61
C PHE A 63 -10.61 10.25 -6.13
#